data_AF-K2A8V4-F1
#
_entry.id   AF-K2A8V4-F1
#
_cell.length_a   1.000
_cell.length_b   1.000
_cell.length_c   1.000
_cell.angle_alpha   90.00
_cell.angle_beta   90.00
_cell.angle_gamma   90.00
#
_symmetry.space_group_name_H-M   'P 1'
#
loop_
_entity.id
_entity.type
_entity.pdbx_description
1 polymer ?
#
loop_
_entity_poly.entity_id
_entity_poly.type
_entity_poly.pdbx_seq_one_letter_code
_entity_poly.pdbx_strand_id
1 'polypeptide(L)'
;MKLTRHKLQFTDMFYADQQYILDCFKKIPSYASLKHIFLNQVDLSTIIPLAKFISKDRLEFTKGLFFEMKNKGIELYKPIFLKTLEKDYRLIVPPVLERHNNKWYIFDGLHRLWLAREKGEKYVWTICVEHPPLPLPSTPRDWGQITYSDSSPSVSENLLEMKEELVRPLSKMFKSDITIYKNI
;
A
#
# COMPACT_ATOMS: atom_id res chain seq x y z
N MET A 1 16.81 10.44 -16.84
CA MET A 1 15.65 10.25 -17.75
C MET A 1 14.38 10.27 -16.90
N LYS A 2 13.66 11.41 -16.86
CA LYS A 2 12.37 11.48 -16.14
C LYS A 2 11.36 10.68 -16.96
N LEU A 3 10.93 9.53 -16.44
CA LEU A 3 9.73 8.86 -16.94
C LEU A 3 8.56 9.82 -16.72
N THR A 4 8.22 10.61 -17.73
CA THR A 4 6.88 11.20 -17.83
C THR A 4 5.93 10.02 -17.77
N ARG A 5 5.25 9.84 -16.63
CA ARG A 5 4.21 8.82 -16.46
C ARG A 5 3.13 9.11 -17.49
N HIS A 6 3.26 8.49 -18.66
CA HIS A 6 2.25 8.45 -19.69
C HIS A 6 0.90 8.08 -19.05
N LYS A 7 -0.20 8.65 -19.57
CA LYS A 7 -1.57 8.26 -19.22
C LYS A 7 -1.59 6.75 -19.02
N LEU A 8 -1.86 6.31 -17.80
CA LEU A 8 -1.91 4.89 -17.50
C LEU A 8 -3.01 4.27 -18.35
N GLN A 9 -2.60 3.46 -19.30
CA GLN A 9 -3.52 2.70 -20.12
C GLN A 9 -3.47 1.26 -19.60
N PHE A 10 -4.57 0.84 -19.01
CA PHE A 10 -4.78 -0.52 -18.52
C PHE A 10 -5.82 -1.21 -19.39
N THR A 11 -5.60 -2.47 -19.70
CA THR A 11 -6.52 -3.24 -20.54
C THR A 11 -7.56 -3.96 -19.70
N ASP A 12 -7.11 -4.63 -18.63
CA ASP A 12 -7.95 -5.43 -17.74
C ASP A 12 -7.59 -5.24 -16.27
N MET A 13 -8.56 -5.52 -15.41
CA MET A 13 -8.41 -5.59 -13.96
C MET A 13 -9.28 -6.73 -13.41
N PHE A 14 -8.74 -7.53 -12.51
CA PHE A 14 -9.49 -8.59 -11.82
C PHE A 14 -9.01 -8.75 -10.38
N TYR A 15 -9.87 -9.26 -9.50
CA TYR A 15 -9.50 -9.50 -8.11
C TYR A 15 -8.39 -10.55 -8.02
N ALA A 16 -7.40 -10.28 -7.18
CA ALA A 16 -6.42 -11.28 -6.80
C ALA A 16 -6.98 -12.12 -5.65
N ASP A 17 -6.66 -13.40 -5.67
CA ASP A 17 -7.00 -14.31 -4.58
C ASP A 17 -6.38 -13.84 -3.26
N GLN A 18 -7.15 -13.86 -2.18
CA GLN A 18 -6.69 -13.39 -0.88
C GLN A 18 -5.53 -14.25 -0.36
N GLN A 19 -5.58 -15.57 -0.54
CA GLN A 19 -4.52 -16.46 -0.08
C GLN A 19 -3.21 -16.18 -0.80
N TYR A 20 -3.26 -15.91 -2.11
CA TYR A 20 -2.09 -15.49 -2.88
C TYR A 20 -1.39 -14.24 -2.30
N ILE A 21 -2.16 -13.25 -1.85
CA ILE A 21 -1.61 -12.06 -1.19
C ILE A 21 -0.90 -12.43 0.11
N LEU A 22 -1.57 -13.21 0.96
CA LEU A 22 -1.03 -13.63 2.24
C LEU A 22 0.26 -14.45 2.06
N ASP A 23 0.32 -15.31 1.05
CA ASP A 23 1.51 -16.10 0.74
C ASP A 23 2.66 -15.23 0.21
N CYS A 24 2.36 -14.14 -0.50
CA CYS A 24 3.38 -13.15 -0.84
C CYS A 24 3.93 -12.45 0.41
N PHE A 25 3.10 -12.20 1.44
CA PHE A 25 3.55 -11.59 2.71
C PHE A 25 4.49 -12.53 3.48
N LYS A 26 4.21 -13.84 3.49
CA LYS A 26 5.06 -14.84 4.15
C LYS A 26 6.48 -14.94 3.55
N LYS A 27 6.71 -14.39 2.36
CA LYS A 27 8.06 -14.31 1.74
C LYS A 27 8.91 -13.19 2.35
N ILE A 28 8.32 -12.26 3.10
CA ILE A 28 9.08 -11.23 3.82
C ILE A 28 9.60 -11.85 5.13
N PRO A 29 10.92 -11.82 5.40
CA PRO A 29 11.48 -12.42 6.61
C PRO A 29 10.82 -11.95 7.91
N SER A 30 10.49 -10.66 8.03
CA SER A 30 9.81 -10.10 9.20
C SER A 30 8.37 -10.59 9.41
N TYR A 31 7.78 -11.24 8.40
CA TYR A 31 6.39 -11.70 8.42
C TYR A 31 6.24 -13.20 8.23
N ALA A 32 7.31 -13.91 7.88
CA ALA A 32 7.29 -15.31 7.49
C ALA A 32 6.68 -16.24 8.57
N SER A 33 6.89 -15.93 9.85
CA SER A 33 6.40 -16.71 10.99
C SER A 33 5.06 -16.21 11.55
N LEU A 34 4.51 -15.12 11.03
CA LEU A 34 3.29 -14.52 11.57
C LEU A 34 2.06 -15.32 11.16
N LYS A 35 1.24 -15.65 12.15
CA LYS A 35 -0.05 -16.33 11.95
C LYS A 35 -1.21 -15.36 11.71
N HIS A 36 -1.06 -14.10 12.15
CA HIS A 36 -2.13 -13.11 12.15
C HIS A 36 -1.89 -12.03 11.09
N ILE A 37 -1.94 -12.45 9.82
CA ILE A 37 -1.99 -11.56 8.65
C ILE A 37 -3.31 -11.83 7.93
N PHE A 38 -4.13 -10.81 7.77
CA PHE A 38 -5.48 -10.96 7.20
C PHE A 38 -5.95 -9.70 6.49
N LEU A 39 -6.98 -9.82 5.65
CA LEU A 39 -7.68 -8.69 5.07
C LEU A 39 -8.83 -8.28 5.98
N ASN A 40 -8.94 -6.98 6.27
CA ASN A 40 -10.08 -6.45 7.01
C ASN A 40 -10.37 -5.00 6.61
N GLN A 41 -11.59 -4.55 6.89
CA GLN A 41 -11.90 -3.13 6.86
C GLN A 41 -11.50 -2.48 8.19
N VAL A 42 -10.76 -1.37 8.12
CA VAL A 42 -10.31 -0.62 9.30
C VAL A 42 -10.88 0.79 9.25
N ASP A 43 -11.34 1.28 10.40
CA ASP A 43 -11.79 2.66 10.57
C ASP A 43 -10.60 3.61 10.36
N LEU A 44 -10.71 4.49 9.36
CA LEU A 44 -9.65 5.43 8.99
C LEU A 44 -9.28 6.41 10.11
N SER A 45 -10.18 6.66 11.07
CA SER A 45 -9.91 7.52 12.22
C SER A 45 -8.93 6.88 13.22
N THR A 46 -8.78 5.56 13.19
CA THR A 46 -7.91 4.79 14.10
C THR A 46 -6.51 4.55 13.57
N ILE A 47 -6.26 4.89 12.30
CA ILE A 47 -5.01 4.64 11.60
C ILE A 47 -4.03 5.80 11.85
N ILE A 48 -2.78 5.46 12.16
CA ILE A 48 -1.72 6.38 12.50
C ILE A 48 -0.62 6.34 11.43
N PRO A 49 -0.33 7.47 10.77
CA PRO A 49 0.76 7.55 9.81
C PRO A 49 2.13 7.53 10.49
N LEU A 50 3.11 6.97 9.80
CA LEU A 50 4.54 7.07 10.15
C LEU A 50 5.28 8.09 9.27
N ALA A 51 4.80 8.27 8.03
CA ALA A 51 5.46 9.11 7.04
C ALA A 51 5.01 10.58 7.09
N LYS A 52 5.92 11.47 6.69
CA LYS A 52 5.77 12.93 6.72
C LYS A 52 5.13 13.50 5.47
N PHE A 53 5.36 12.87 4.31
CA PHE A 53 5.05 13.46 3.02
C PHE A 53 4.17 12.57 2.14
N ILE A 54 3.24 13.23 1.44
CA ILE A 54 2.54 12.70 0.27
C ILE A 54 3.22 13.26 -0.97
N SER A 55 4.01 12.43 -1.67
CA SER A 55 4.47 12.77 -3.02
C SER A 55 3.29 13.03 -3.97
N LYS A 56 3.22 14.23 -4.55
CA LYS A 56 2.15 14.64 -5.47
C LYS A 56 2.02 13.71 -6.68
N ASP A 57 3.15 13.35 -7.30
CA ASP A 57 3.17 12.43 -8.45
C ASP A 57 2.55 11.05 -8.14
N ARG A 58 2.80 10.53 -6.93
CA ARG A 58 2.21 9.26 -6.48
C ARG A 58 0.73 9.41 -6.12
N LEU A 59 0.34 10.56 -5.59
CA LEU A 59 -1.07 10.85 -5.33
C LEU A 59 -1.87 10.93 -6.63
N GLU A 60 -1.37 11.64 -7.65
CA GLU A 60 -2.03 11.73 -8.96
C GLU A 60 -2.16 10.37 -9.64
N PHE A 61 -1.09 9.54 -9.57
CA PHE A 61 -1.17 8.14 -9.99
C PHE A 61 -2.30 7.39 -9.26
N THR A 62 -2.39 7.56 -7.94
CA THR A 62 -3.39 6.89 -7.11
C THR A 62 -4.81 7.34 -7.46
N LYS A 63 -5.02 8.63 -7.70
CA LYS A 63 -6.30 9.18 -8.16
C LYS A 63 -6.72 8.59 -9.50
N GLY A 64 -5.78 8.48 -10.46
CA GLY A 64 -6.05 7.85 -11.75
C GLY A 64 -6.46 6.39 -11.61
N LEU A 65 -5.73 5.60 -10.82
CA LEU A 65 -6.07 4.19 -10.56
C LEU A 65 -7.47 4.05 -9.94
N PHE A 66 -7.81 4.90 -8.97
CA PHE A 66 -9.12 4.90 -8.34
C PHE A 66 -10.25 5.19 -9.30
N PHE A 67 -10.07 6.20 -10.15
CA PHE A 67 -11.06 6.56 -11.17
C PHE A 67 -11.34 5.38 -12.09
N GLU A 68 -10.29 4.71 -12.57
CA GLU A 68 -10.42 3.52 -13.43
C GLU A 68 -11.08 2.34 -12.72
N MET A 69 -10.69 2.03 -11.47
CA MET A 69 -11.32 0.96 -10.69
C MET A 69 -12.82 1.23 -10.50
N LYS A 70 -13.19 2.47 -10.16
CA LYS A 70 -14.58 2.87 -9.98
C LYS A 70 -15.39 2.72 -11.27
N ASN A 71 -14.84 3.16 -12.41
CA ASN A 71 -15.51 3.05 -13.71
C ASN A 71 -15.73 1.59 -14.14
N LYS A 72 -14.86 0.68 -13.69
CA LYS A 72 -14.97 -0.76 -13.95
C LYS A 72 -15.78 -1.52 -12.89
N GLY A 73 -16.38 -0.82 -11.92
CA GLY A 73 -17.15 -1.46 -10.85
C GLY A 73 -16.32 -2.30 -9.89
N ILE A 74 -15.01 -2.04 -9.79
CA ILE A 74 -14.10 -2.76 -8.91
C ILE A 74 -14.06 -2.05 -7.57
N GLU A 75 -14.25 -2.82 -6.50
CA GLU A 75 -14.15 -2.33 -5.14
C GLU A 75 -12.75 -1.78 -4.86
N LEU A 76 -12.71 -0.55 -4.37
CA LEU A 76 -11.46 0.13 -4.04
C LEU A 76 -10.73 -0.63 -2.94
N TYR A 77 -9.39 -0.57 -3.00
CA TYR A 77 -8.49 -1.11 -1.99
C TYR A 77 -8.52 -2.62 -1.80
N LYS A 78 -9.31 -3.38 -2.56
CA LYS A 78 -9.15 -4.83 -2.62
C LYS A 78 -7.91 -5.20 -3.44
N PRO A 79 -7.32 -6.39 -3.20
CA PRO A 79 -6.22 -6.87 -4.02
C PRO A 79 -6.69 -7.09 -5.47
N ILE A 80 -5.97 -6.52 -6.44
CA ILE A 80 -6.27 -6.68 -7.86
C ILE A 80 -5.01 -6.96 -8.66
N PHE A 81 -5.16 -7.73 -9.73
CA PHE A 81 -4.19 -7.76 -10.82
C PHE A 81 -4.59 -6.74 -11.87
N LEU A 82 -3.59 -5.97 -12.29
CA LEU A 82 -3.70 -4.87 -13.23
C LEU A 82 -2.89 -5.20 -14.48
N LYS A 83 -3.56 -5.35 -15.62
CA LYS A 83 -2.91 -5.66 -16.90
C LYS A 83 -2.50 -4.37 -17.61
N THR A 84 -1.20 -4.19 -17.83
CA THR A 84 -0.68 -3.06 -18.60
C THR A 84 -0.75 -3.33 -20.11
N LEU A 85 -0.60 -2.29 -20.93
CA LEU A 85 -0.49 -2.45 -22.39
C LEU A 85 0.72 -3.28 -22.82
N GLU A 86 1.79 -3.26 -22.02
CA GLU A 86 3.00 -4.05 -22.21
C GLU A 86 2.76 -5.56 -21.95
N LYS A 87 1.50 -5.96 -21.66
CA LYS A 87 1.03 -7.32 -21.38
C LYS A 87 1.53 -7.92 -20.06
N ASP A 88 2.15 -7.12 -19.21
CA ASP A 88 2.53 -7.53 -17.85
C ASP A 88 1.38 -7.30 -16.87
N TYR A 89 1.28 -8.20 -15.89
CA TYR A 89 0.37 -8.05 -14.76
C TYR A 89 1.10 -7.44 -13.57
N ARG A 90 0.49 -6.44 -12.96
CA ARG A 90 0.96 -5.83 -11.71
C ARG A 90 -0.05 -6.09 -10.63
N LEU A 91 0.40 -6.61 -9.50
CA LEU A 91 -0.44 -6.74 -8.32
C LEU A 91 -0.54 -5.39 -7.61
N ILE A 92 -1.76 -4.90 -7.45
CA ILE A 92 -2.07 -3.80 -6.54
C ILE A 92 -2.68 -4.42 -5.29
N VAL A 93 -1.99 -4.27 -4.17
CA VAL A 93 -2.49 -4.75 -2.87
C VAL A 93 -3.23 -3.66 -2.11
N PRO A 94 -4.07 -3.99 -1.12
CA PRO A 94 -4.55 -3.01 -0.14
C PRO A 94 -3.41 -2.31 0.61
N PRO A 95 -3.65 -1.15 1.25
CA PRO A 95 -2.72 -0.60 2.23
C PRO A 95 -2.36 -1.60 3.33
N VAL A 96 -1.15 -1.48 3.88
CA VAL A 96 -0.63 -2.40 4.90
C VAL A 96 -0.57 -1.69 6.24
N LEU A 97 -1.21 -2.29 7.24
CA LEU A 97 -1.22 -1.82 8.61
C LEU A 97 -0.58 -2.85 9.54
N GLU A 98 0.26 -2.38 10.46
CA GLU A 98 0.71 -3.20 11.61
C GLU A 98 0.02 -2.72 12.90
N ARG A 99 -0.37 -3.66 13.78
CA ARG A 99 -0.93 -3.35 15.10
C ARG A 99 0.15 -3.34 16.18
N HIS A 100 0.40 -2.17 16.77
CA HIS A 100 1.32 -2.01 17.90
C HIS A 100 0.56 -1.38 19.07
N ASN A 101 0.65 -1.96 20.28
CA ASN A 101 -0.02 -1.44 21.47
C ASN A 101 -1.50 -1.06 21.23
N ASN A 102 -2.24 -1.95 20.57
CA ASN A 102 -3.65 -1.78 20.18
C ASN A 102 -3.96 -0.67 19.16
N LYS A 103 -2.96 -0.05 18.53
CA LYS A 103 -3.13 1.00 17.51
C LYS A 103 -2.65 0.52 16.13
N TRP A 104 -3.28 1.01 15.08
CA TRP A 104 -2.95 0.66 13.70
C TRP A 104 -1.99 1.68 13.08
N TYR A 105 -0.87 1.21 12.54
CA TYR A 105 0.16 2.07 11.94
C TYR A 105 0.35 1.76 10.46
N ILE A 106 0.50 2.81 9.65
CA ILE A 106 0.70 2.67 8.20
C ILE A 106 2.13 2.25 7.90
N PHE A 107 2.29 1.07 7.30
CA PHE A 107 3.59 0.60 6.79
C PHE A 107 3.68 0.67 5.27
N ASP A 108 2.55 0.57 4.56
CA ASP A 108 2.48 0.85 3.11
C ASP A 108 1.11 1.43 2.73
N GLY A 109 1.07 2.17 1.62
CA GLY A 109 -0.19 2.67 1.05
C GLY A 109 -0.65 4.01 1.62
N LEU A 110 0.25 4.83 2.17
CA LEU A 110 -0.07 6.16 2.69
C LEU A 110 -0.89 7.00 1.69
N HIS A 111 -0.47 7.08 0.42
CA HIS A 111 -1.18 7.84 -0.62
C HIS A 111 -2.62 7.39 -0.83
N ARG A 112 -2.88 6.08 -0.73
CA ARG A 112 -4.21 5.49 -0.89
C ARG A 112 -5.11 5.82 0.30
N LEU A 113 -4.57 5.72 1.51
CA LEU A 113 -5.28 6.06 2.74
C LEU A 113 -5.52 7.58 2.85
N TRP A 114 -4.56 8.39 2.42
CA TRP A 114 -4.73 9.84 2.31
C TRP A 114 -5.90 10.18 1.38
N LEU A 115 -5.90 9.62 0.16
CA LEU A 115 -6.99 9.84 -0.79
C LEU A 115 -8.35 9.36 -0.24
N ALA A 116 -8.37 8.24 0.50
CA ALA A 116 -9.58 7.74 1.18
C ALA A 116 -10.16 8.80 2.12
N ARG A 117 -9.30 9.41 2.95
CA ARG A 117 -9.67 10.45 3.90
C ARG A 117 -10.18 11.71 3.19
N GLU A 118 -9.49 12.14 2.12
CA GLU A 118 -9.94 13.28 1.32
C GLU A 118 -11.32 13.06 0.67
N LYS A 119 -11.69 11.81 0.40
CA LYS A 119 -12.99 11.43 -0.13
C LYS A 119 -14.06 11.22 0.93
N GLY A 120 -13.72 11.34 2.21
CA GLY A 120 -14.66 11.16 3.32
C GLY A 120 -15.04 9.69 3.55
N GLU A 121 -14.22 8.74 3.08
CA GLU A 121 -14.41 7.34 3.42
C GLU A 121 -14.30 7.15 4.94
N LYS A 122 -15.09 6.22 5.51
CA LYS A 122 -14.99 5.87 6.94
C LYS A 122 -14.13 4.63 7.14
N TYR A 123 -14.28 3.63 6.28
CA TYR A 123 -13.61 2.35 6.39
C TYR A 123 -12.87 2.04 5.09
N VAL A 124 -11.70 1.40 5.19
CA VAL A 124 -10.88 0.99 4.03
C VAL A 124 -10.42 -0.44 4.21
N TRP A 125 -10.47 -1.22 3.12
CA TRP A 125 -9.85 -2.55 3.09
C TRP A 125 -8.33 -2.42 3.22
N THR A 126 -7.75 -3.16 4.15
CA THR A 126 -6.31 -3.18 4.43
C THR A 126 -5.82 -4.60 4.67
N ILE A 127 -4.53 -4.82 4.44
CA ILE A 127 -3.80 -5.96 4.98
C ILE A 127 -3.41 -5.59 6.40
N CYS A 128 -3.95 -6.31 7.37
CA CYS A 128 -3.70 -6.13 8.78
C CYS A 128 -2.69 -7.17 9.27
N VAL A 129 -1.65 -6.72 9.95
CA VAL A 129 -0.64 -7.54 10.60
C VAL A 129 -0.75 -7.33 12.11
N GLU A 130 -1.10 -8.37 12.85
CA GLU A 130 -1.12 -8.33 14.32
C GLU A 130 0.11 -9.02 14.90
N HIS A 131 0.53 -8.54 16.08
CA HIS A 131 1.73 -9.00 16.77
C HIS A 131 2.99 -9.01 15.88
N PRO A 132 3.31 -7.91 15.19
CA PRO A 132 4.52 -7.81 14.40
C PRO A 132 5.76 -8.03 15.30
N PRO A 133 6.79 -8.75 14.83
CA PRO A 133 7.89 -9.19 15.68
C PRO A 133 8.90 -8.08 15.98
N LEU A 134 8.87 -7.00 15.21
CA LEU A 134 9.81 -5.90 15.28
C LEU A 134 9.07 -4.61 15.65
N PRO A 135 9.67 -3.71 16.44
CA PRO A 135 9.05 -2.44 16.82
C PRO A 135 8.84 -1.49 15.62
N LEU A 136 8.18 -0.36 15.88
CA LEU A 136 7.99 0.71 14.89
C LEU A 136 9.33 1.25 14.38
N PRO A 137 9.47 1.48 13.05
CA PRO A 137 10.71 1.98 12.46
C PRO A 137 10.91 3.49 12.61
N SER A 138 9.90 4.22 13.08
CA SER A 138 9.93 5.68 13.16
C SER A 138 8.91 6.19 14.17
N THR A 139 9.01 7.47 14.49
CA THR A 139 8.07 8.13 15.39
C THR A 139 6.70 8.34 14.70
N PRO A 140 5.58 7.97 15.36
CA PRO A 140 4.23 8.20 14.82
C PRO A 140 3.91 9.66 14.58
N ARG A 141 2.98 9.92 13.67
CA ARG A 141 2.54 11.27 13.29
C ARG A 141 1.03 11.40 13.32
N ASP A 142 0.57 12.63 13.43
CA ASP A 142 -0.83 12.96 13.18
C ASP A 142 -1.07 13.23 11.70
N TRP A 143 -2.27 12.93 11.22
CA TRP A 143 -2.67 13.23 9.85
C TRP A 143 -2.52 14.71 9.49
N GLY A 144 -2.76 15.63 10.44
CA GLY A 144 -2.59 17.06 10.24
C GLY A 144 -1.15 17.53 10.08
N GLN A 145 -0.17 16.68 10.38
CA GLN A 145 1.26 16.97 10.23
C GLN A 145 1.84 16.46 8.90
N ILE A 146 1.03 15.77 8.09
CA ILE A 146 1.45 15.29 6.77
C ILE A 146 1.36 16.43 5.77
N THR A 147 2.40 16.61 4.97
CA THR A 147 2.44 17.65 3.92
C THR A 147 2.67 17.06 2.53
N TYR A 148 2.40 17.85 1.50
CA TYR A 148 2.72 17.46 0.13
C TYR A 148 4.19 17.68 -0.18
N SER A 149 4.77 16.78 -0.98
CA SER A 149 6.10 16.94 -1.55
C SER A 149 6.04 16.93 -3.07
N ASP A 150 6.72 17.88 -3.71
CA ASP A 150 6.85 17.99 -5.17
C ASP A 150 7.78 16.90 -5.74
N SER A 151 8.68 16.36 -4.92
CA SER A 151 9.52 15.22 -5.27
C SER A 151 9.10 13.96 -4.50
N SER A 152 9.56 12.79 -4.95
CA SER A 152 9.47 11.58 -4.13
C SER A 152 10.60 11.60 -3.08
N PRO A 153 10.30 11.80 -1.79
CA PRO A 153 11.33 11.76 -0.76
C PRO A 153 11.90 10.35 -0.65
N SER A 154 13.16 10.26 -0.23
CA SER A 154 13.74 9.00 0.24
C SER A 154 13.00 8.50 1.48
N VAL A 155 13.21 7.22 1.83
CA VAL A 155 12.57 6.62 3.01
C VAL A 155 13.01 7.34 4.29
N SER A 156 14.29 7.67 4.43
CA SER A 156 14.85 8.38 5.59
C SER A 156 14.32 9.81 5.72
N GLU A 157 14.14 10.53 4.62
CA GLU A 157 13.52 11.87 4.65
C GLU A 157 12.04 11.81 5.02
N ASN A 158 11.37 10.71 4.68
CA ASN A 158 9.94 10.57 4.87
C ASN A 158 9.56 10.04 6.26
N LEU A 159 10.48 9.37 6.97
CA LEU A 159 10.25 8.79 8.28
C LEU A 159 10.98 9.59 9.37
N LEU A 160 10.25 10.03 10.40
CA LEU A 160 10.83 10.80 11.50
C LEU A 160 11.63 9.89 12.44
N GLU A 161 12.88 10.25 12.74
CA GLU A 161 13.76 9.48 13.65
C GLU A 161 13.86 8.00 13.21
N MET A 162 14.04 7.80 11.90
CA MET A 162 14.04 6.48 11.30
C MET A 162 15.13 5.57 11.87
N LYS A 163 14.74 4.34 12.19
CA LYS A 163 15.60 3.19 12.52
C LYS A 163 15.63 2.24 11.33
N GLU A 164 16.70 2.31 10.54
CA GLU A 164 16.80 1.63 9.24
C GLU A 164 16.63 0.11 9.35
N GLU A 165 17.21 -0.49 10.39
CA GLU A 165 17.16 -1.91 10.70
C GLU A 165 15.74 -2.44 10.98
N LEU A 166 14.80 -1.53 11.26
CA LEU A 166 13.40 -1.85 11.50
C LEU A 166 12.52 -1.63 10.26
N VAL A 167 13.05 -1.10 9.16
CA VAL A 167 12.23 -0.84 7.95
C VAL A 167 11.85 -2.15 7.27
N ARG A 168 10.56 -2.31 6.95
CA ARG A 168 10.04 -3.48 6.23
C ARG A 168 10.25 -3.30 4.72
N PRO A 169 10.87 -4.24 3.99
CA PRO A 169 11.10 -4.11 2.56
C PRO A 169 9.85 -4.46 1.73
N LEU A 170 8.68 -3.89 2.07
CA LEU A 170 7.40 -4.17 1.43
C LEU A 170 7.42 -3.93 -0.08
N SER A 171 8.20 -2.94 -0.54
CA SER A 171 8.34 -2.63 -1.96
C SER A 171 8.93 -3.77 -2.80
N LYS A 172 9.65 -4.72 -2.18
CA LYS A 172 10.22 -5.88 -2.89
C LYS A 172 9.13 -6.89 -3.28
N MET A 173 8.02 -6.96 -2.53
CA MET A 173 6.88 -7.82 -2.87
C MET A 173 6.17 -7.40 -4.16
N PHE A 174 6.08 -6.10 -4.41
CA PHE A 174 5.29 -5.56 -5.52
C PHE A 174 6.09 -5.36 -6.81
N LYS A 175 7.40 -5.63 -6.76
CA LYS A 175 8.34 -5.47 -7.88
C LYS A 175 8.81 -6.79 -8.47
N SER A 176 8.59 -7.93 -7.81
CA SER A 176 8.91 -9.22 -8.41
C SER A 176 7.97 -9.46 -9.58
N ASP A 177 8.52 -9.65 -10.78
CA ASP A 177 7.81 -10.06 -11.98
C ASP A 177 6.82 -11.17 -11.63
N ILE A 178 5.54 -10.83 -11.61
CA ILE A 178 4.50 -11.84 -11.44
C ILE A 178 4.36 -12.48 -12.81
N THR A 179 5.18 -13.49 -13.07
CA THR A 179 4.91 -14.47 -14.12
C THR A 179 3.63 -15.18 -13.72
N ILE A 180 2.48 -14.62 -14.09
CA ILE A 180 1.21 -15.33 -14.00
C ILE A 180 1.34 -16.50 -14.97
N TYR A 181 1.49 -17.71 -14.44
CA TYR A 181 1.32 -18.93 -15.21
C TYR A 181 -0.06 -18.84 -15.87
N LYS A 182 -0.08 -18.71 -17.20
CA LYS A 182 -1.29 -18.65 -18.04
C LYS A 182 -2.04 -19.98 -18.04
N ASN A 183 -2.56 -20.42 -16.90
CA ASN A 183 -3.43 -21.58 -16.78
C ASN A 183 -4.75 -21.20 -16.09
N ILE A 184 -5.39 -20.13 -16.59
CA ILE A 184 -6.83 -19.88 -16.41
C ILE A 184 -7.41 -19.71 -17.81
#